data_AF-A0A8B5W2V6-F1
#
_entry.id   AF-A0A8B5W2V6-F1
#
_cell.length_a   1.000
_cell.length_b   1.000
_cell.length_c   1.000
_cell.angle_alpha   90.00
_cell.angle_beta   90.00
_cell.angle_gamma   90.00
#
_symmetry.space_group_name_H-M   'P 1'
#
loop_
_entity.id
_entity.type
_entity.pdbx_description
1 polymer ?
#
loop_
_entity_poly.entity_id
_entity_poly.type
_entity_poly.pdbx_seq_one_letter_code
_entity_poly.pdbx_strand_id
1 'polypeptide(L)'
;MQQWEKTINERYALKDRQETLELLKKMLADGYKYIVRDPESEWLLCFSLEPKKYRDGEFWGYVNEKEPSAKMARQIRNTDITEIKWTNKVATSIEAFLDDGIVLT
;
A
#
# COMPACT_ATOMS: atom_id res chain seq x y z
N MET A 1 -14.44 -25.29 6.06
CA MET A 1 -13.42 -24.21 6.06
C MET A 1 -13.44 -23.57 7.43
N GLN A 2 -12.31 -23.51 8.12
CA GLN A 2 -12.22 -22.94 9.46
C GLN A 2 -12.29 -21.40 9.36
N GLN A 3 -12.78 -20.71 10.40
CA GLN A 3 -12.97 -19.24 10.37
C GLN A 3 -11.69 -18.46 10.04
N TRP A 4 -10.53 -18.94 10.49
CA TRP A 4 -9.24 -18.29 10.23
C TRP A 4 -8.80 -18.42 8.77
N GLU A 5 -9.12 -19.53 8.09
CA GLU A 5 -8.82 -19.74 6.66
C GLU A 5 -9.58 -18.73 5.82
N LYS A 6 -10.86 -18.50 6.14
CA LYS A 6 -11.69 -17.49 5.47
C LYS A 6 -11.09 -16.10 5.61
N THR A 7 -10.68 -15.71 6.82
CA THR A 7 -10.04 -14.41 7.08
C THR A 7 -8.74 -14.23 6.31
N ILE A 8 -7.90 -15.27 6.21
CA ILE A 8 -6.67 -15.22 5.43
C ILE A 8 -7.00 -15.05 3.94
N ASN A 9 -7.90 -15.86 3.41
CA ASN A 9 -8.29 -15.81 2.01
C ASN A 9 -8.86 -14.43 1.62
N GLU A 10 -9.71 -13.85 2.46
CA GLU A 10 -10.28 -12.52 2.22
C GLU A 10 -9.22 -11.41 2.28
N ARG A 11 -8.23 -11.54 3.17
CA ARG A 11 -7.13 -10.57 3.33
C ARG A 11 -6.18 -10.55 2.14
N TYR A 12 -5.92 -11.71 1.52
CA TYR A 12 -4.99 -11.86 0.40
C TYR A 12 -5.69 -12.00 -0.96
N ALA A 13 -7.02 -11.84 -1.00
CA ALA A 13 -7.78 -11.80 -2.24
C ALA A 13 -7.41 -10.58 -3.09
N LEU A 14 -7.43 -10.75 -4.42
CA LEU A 14 -7.28 -9.66 -5.37
C LEU A 14 -8.43 -8.67 -5.17
N LYS A 15 -8.10 -7.39 -5.01
CA LYS A 15 -9.03 -6.29 -4.79
C LYS A 15 -9.17 -5.47 -6.04
N ASP A 16 -10.39 -5.09 -6.37
CA ASP A 16 -10.64 -4.13 -7.44
C ASP A 16 -10.27 -2.70 -7.03
N ARG A 17 -10.46 -1.74 -7.93
CA ARG A 17 -10.19 -0.32 -7.67
C ARG A 17 -11.02 0.22 -6.50
N GLN A 18 -12.31 -0.06 -6.43
CA GLN A 18 -13.19 0.49 -5.39
C GLN A 18 -12.81 -0.07 -4.01
N GLU A 19 -12.66 -1.39 -3.89
CA GLU A 19 -12.21 -2.05 -2.67
C GLU A 19 -10.85 -1.51 -2.21
N THR A 20 -9.93 -1.29 -3.16
CA THR A 20 -8.60 -0.75 -2.87
C THR A 20 -8.69 0.68 -2.33
N LEU A 21 -9.51 1.55 -2.92
CA LEU A 21 -9.71 2.92 -2.44
C LEU A 21 -10.33 2.95 -1.03
N GLU A 22 -11.29 2.08 -0.75
CA GLU A 22 -11.87 1.94 0.60
C GLU A 22 -10.84 1.45 1.62
N LEU A 23 -9.99 0.49 1.24
CA LEU A 23 -8.90 0.05 2.09
C LEU A 23 -7.87 1.15 2.33
N LEU A 24 -7.54 1.96 1.33
CA LEU A 24 -6.63 3.10 1.49
C LEU A 24 -7.19 4.16 2.43
N LYS A 25 -8.50 4.44 2.38
CA LYS A 25 -9.16 5.32 3.37
C LYS A 25 -9.03 4.77 4.79
N LYS A 26 -9.21 3.45 4.97
CA LYS A 26 -9.02 2.78 6.27
C LYS A 26 -7.56 2.86 6.73
N MET A 27 -6.61 2.59 5.84
CA MET A 27 -5.18 2.68 6.14
C MET A 27 -4.79 4.11 6.54
N LEU A 28 -5.33 5.13 5.88
CA LEU A 28 -5.11 6.53 6.23
C LEU A 28 -5.62 6.84 7.65
N ALA A 29 -6.84 6.41 7.98
CA ALA A 29 -7.40 6.54 9.33
C ALA A 29 -6.56 5.79 10.38
N ASP A 30 -5.95 4.65 10.01
CA ASP A 30 -5.06 3.87 10.87
C ASP A 30 -3.63 4.47 10.97
N GLY A 31 -3.36 5.60 10.33
CA GLY A 31 -2.09 6.33 10.39
C GLY A 31 -1.04 5.88 9.37
N TYR A 32 -1.43 5.15 8.33
CA TYR A 32 -0.60 4.96 7.15
C TYR A 32 -0.66 6.20 6.26
N LYS A 33 0.45 6.57 5.63
CA LYS A 33 0.59 7.83 4.89
C LYS A 33 1.00 7.65 3.45
N TYR A 34 1.74 6.59 3.15
CA TYR A 34 2.35 6.39 1.84
C TYR A 34 1.98 5.04 1.26
N ILE A 35 1.91 4.98 -0.07
CA ILE A 35 1.71 3.76 -0.84
C ILE A 35 2.75 3.68 -1.95
N VAL A 36 3.24 2.48 -2.20
CA VAL A 36 4.14 2.13 -3.30
C VAL A 36 3.68 0.85 -3.94
N ARG A 37 4.12 0.60 -5.18
CA ARG A 37 4.00 -0.72 -5.80
C ARG A 37 5.27 -1.53 -5.51
N ASP A 38 5.07 -2.75 -5.04
CA ASP A 38 6.16 -3.71 -4.86
C ASP A 38 6.71 -4.10 -6.25
N PRO A 39 8.04 -4.14 -6.46
CA PRO A 39 8.59 -4.44 -7.78
C PRO A 39 8.12 -5.79 -8.30
N GLU A 40 7.69 -5.81 -9.56
CA GLU A 40 7.33 -7.03 -10.29
C GLU A 40 6.21 -7.85 -9.61
N SER A 41 5.34 -7.17 -8.85
CA SER A 41 4.35 -7.83 -8.02
C SER A 41 2.95 -7.22 -8.11
N GLU A 42 1.97 -8.03 -7.73
CA GLU A 42 0.55 -7.66 -7.67
C GLU A 42 0.16 -6.95 -6.36
N TRP A 43 1.16 -6.55 -5.56
CA TRP A 43 0.96 -5.94 -4.26
C TRP A 43 1.27 -4.44 -4.28
N LEU A 44 0.35 -3.69 -3.68
CA LEU A 44 0.59 -2.35 -3.18
C LEU A 44 0.99 -2.44 -1.71
N LEU A 45 2.01 -1.69 -1.31
CA LEU A 45 2.52 -1.66 0.06
C LEU A 45 2.24 -0.28 0.68
N CYS A 46 1.57 -0.28 1.81
CA CYS A 46 1.25 0.91 2.60
C CYS A 46 2.23 1.08 3.76
N PHE A 47 2.74 2.29 3.94
CA PHE A 47 3.74 2.67 4.93
C PHE A 47 3.27 3.84 5.79
N SER A 48 3.59 3.80 7.07
CA SER A 48 3.23 4.83 8.08
C SER A 48 4.17 6.03 8.12
N LEU A 49 5.39 5.83 7.64
CA LEU A 49 6.41 6.84 7.44
C LEU A 49 6.88 6.77 5.99
N GLU A 50 7.58 7.79 5.52
CA GLU A 50 8.09 7.82 4.16
C GLU A 50 9.06 6.64 3.94
N PRO A 51 8.75 5.70 3.03
CA PRO A 51 9.62 4.58 2.76
C PRO A 51 10.75 4.99 1.81
N LYS A 52 11.88 4.29 1.90
CA LYS A 52 12.97 4.34 0.93
C LYS A 52 13.06 3.03 0.17
N LYS A 53 13.53 3.11 -1.08
CA LYS A 53 13.92 1.93 -1.85
C LYS A 53 15.37 1.55 -1.53
N TYR A 54 15.60 0.31 -1.11
CA TYR A 54 16.95 -0.20 -0.89
C TYR A 54 17.54 -0.65 -2.22
N ARG A 55 18.75 -0.17 -2.52
CA ARG A 55 19.42 -0.42 -3.82
C ARG A 55 19.83 -1.87 -4.00
N ASP A 56 20.02 -2.59 -2.90
CA ASP A 56 20.70 -3.89 -2.92
C ASP A 56 19.74 -5.06 -3.16
N GLY A 57 18.42 -4.82 -3.15
CA GLY A 57 17.42 -5.86 -3.44
C GLY A 57 16.09 -5.35 -3.96
N GLU A 58 16.05 -4.11 -4.47
CA GLU A 58 14.85 -3.45 -5.03
C GLU A 58 13.65 -3.32 -4.08
N PHE A 59 13.75 -3.75 -2.82
CA PHE A 59 12.64 -3.70 -1.85
C PHE A 59 12.44 -2.30 -1.22
N TRP A 60 11.23 -2.09 -0.71
CA TRP A 60 10.87 -0.90 0.05
C TRP A 60 10.94 -1.15 1.56
N GLY A 61 11.32 -0.14 2.33
CA GLY A 61 11.19 -0.16 3.79
C GLY A 61 11.51 1.19 4.41
N TYR A 62 11.62 1.26 5.73
CA TYR A 62 11.80 2.54 6.42
C TYR A 62 13.26 3.00 6.44
N VAL A 63 13.47 4.33 6.35
CA VAL A 63 14.79 4.92 6.57
C VAL A 63 15.27 4.62 8.00
N ASN A 64 14.37 4.83 8.98
CA ASN A 64 14.57 4.55 10.39
C ASN A 64 13.42 3.67 10.91
N GLU A 65 13.63 2.36 10.89
CA GLU A 65 12.64 1.37 11.37
C GLU A 65 12.38 1.43 12.88
N LYS A 66 13.26 2.08 13.65
CA LYS A 66 13.15 2.21 15.11
C LYS A 66 12.35 3.43 15.54
N GLU A 67 11.89 4.25 14.59
CA GLU A 67 10.95 5.33 14.90
C GLU A 67 9.70 4.76 15.58
N PRO A 68 9.29 5.26 16.76
CA PRO A 68 8.14 4.74 17.48
C PRO A 68 6.83 4.80 16.67
N SER A 69 6.72 5.72 15.73
CA SER A 69 5.58 5.83 14.82
C SER A 69 5.63 4.86 13.63
N ALA A 70 6.73 4.15 13.42
CA ALA A 70 6.87 3.17 12.34
C ALA A 70 6.01 1.93 12.61
N LYS A 71 5.03 1.70 11.76
CA LYS A 71 4.17 0.51 11.75
C LYS A 71 4.63 -0.50 10.71
N MET A 72 4.42 -1.79 10.96
CA MET A 72 4.62 -2.82 9.93
C MET A 72 3.85 -2.46 8.65
N ALA A 73 4.50 -2.63 7.50
CA ALA A 73 3.87 -2.38 6.20
C ALA A 73 2.64 -3.27 6.00
N ARG A 74 1.65 -2.74 5.29
CA ARG A 74 0.42 -3.48 4.95
C ARG A 74 0.34 -3.64 3.44
N GLN A 75 0.04 -4.85 3.00
CA GLN A 75 -0.12 -5.16 1.58
C GLN A 75 -1.59 -5.18 1.17
N ILE A 76 -1.88 -4.70 -0.03
CA ILE A 76 -3.16 -4.81 -0.71
C ILE A 76 -2.88 -5.47 -2.07
N ARG A 77 -3.55 -6.59 -2.36
CA ARG A 77 -3.42 -7.24 -3.66
C ARG A 77 -4.26 -6.48 -4.68
N ASN A 78 -3.64 -5.87 -5.67
CA ASN A 78 -4.35 -5.10 -6.68
C ASN A 78 -3.50 -4.97 -7.95
N THR A 79 -4.15 -5.16 -9.10
CA THR A 79 -3.54 -5.00 -10.43
C THR A 79 -4.05 -3.77 -11.18
N ASP A 80 -5.12 -3.15 -10.69
CA ASP A 80 -5.92 -2.19 -11.47
C ASP A 80 -5.52 -0.73 -11.23
N ILE A 81 -4.90 -0.42 -10.08
CA ILE A 81 -4.25 0.86 -9.80
C ILE A 81 -2.88 0.87 -10.48
N THR A 82 -2.81 1.52 -11.64
CA THR A 82 -1.65 1.54 -12.55
C THR A 82 -0.91 2.89 -12.53
N GLU A 83 -1.54 3.91 -11.96
CA GLU A 83 -1.05 5.25 -11.74
C GLU A 83 0.13 5.23 -10.75
N ILE A 84 0.10 4.31 -9.78
CA ILE A 84 1.21 4.00 -8.89
C ILE A 84 2.15 3.03 -9.59
N LYS A 85 3.04 3.58 -10.42
CA LYS A 85 3.97 2.81 -11.26
C LYS A 85 5.13 2.23 -10.45
N TRP A 86 5.61 1.07 -10.88
CA TRP A 86 6.79 0.41 -10.30
C TRP A 86 8.10 1.21 -10.47
N THR A 87 8.22 2.02 -11.53
CA THR A 87 9.41 2.86 -11.79
C THR A 87 9.47 4.10 -10.93
N ASN A 88 8.38 4.45 -10.22
CA ASN A 88 8.41 5.59 -9.33
C ASN A 88 9.37 5.31 -8.19
N LYS A 89 10.48 6.04 -8.18
CA LYS A 89 11.46 6.02 -7.09
C LYS A 89 10.99 6.76 -5.85
N VAL A 90 9.78 7.32 -5.90
CA VAL A 90 9.18 8.16 -4.86
C VAL A 90 7.87 7.52 -4.42
N ALA A 91 7.64 7.52 -3.11
CA ALA A 91 6.40 7.03 -2.55
C ALA A 91 5.24 7.97 -2.86
N THR A 92 4.06 7.40 -3.10
CA THR A 92 2.85 8.20 -3.35
C THR A 92 2.16 8.47 -2.02
N SER A 93 1.76 9.71 -1.75
CA SER A 93 0.91 10.02 -0.58
C SER A 93 -0.46 9.39 -0.78
N ILE A 94 -0.95 8.66 0.23
CA ILE A 94 -2.29 8.06 0.19
C ILE A 94 -3.36 9.15 0.13
N GLU A 95 -3.19 10.22 0.90
CA GLU A 95 -4.12 11.36 0.94
C GLU A 95 -4.25 12.03 -0.43
N ALA A 96 -3.11 12.41 -1.04
CA ALA A 96 -3.10 13.03 -2.36
C ALA A 96 -3.68 12.11 -3.44
N PHE A 97 -3.37 10.81 -3.37
CA PHE A 97 -3.89 9.83 -4.32
C PHE A 97 -5.41 9.68 -4.24
N LEU A 98 -5.97 9.70 -3.01
CA LEU A 98 -7.41 9.62 -2.79
C LEU A 98 -8.14 10.88 -3.26
N ASP A 99 -7.55 12.05 -3.05
CA ASP A 99 -8.11 13.34 -3.50
C ASP A 99 -8.14 13.42 -5.03
N ASP A 100 -7.07 13.04 -5.72
CA ASP A 100 -7.03 12.98 -7.19
C ASP A 100 -8.05 11.99 -7.75
N GLY A 101 -8.28 10.87 -7.05
CA GLY A 101 -9.27 9.85 -7.42
C GLY A 101 -10.72 10.34 -7.30
N ILE A 102 -11.01 11.26 -6.39
CA ILE A 102 -12.34 11.88 -6.23
C ILE A 102 -12.65 12.84 -7.38
N VAL A 103 -11.62 13.45 -7.97
CA VAL A 103 -11.79 14.40 -9.10
C VAL A 103 -12.06 13.67 -10.43
N LEU A 104 -11.72 12.38 -10.53
CA LEU A 104 -11.83 11.58 -11.76
C LEU A 104 -13.08 10.66 -11.82
N THR A 105 -13.95 10.70 -10.81
CA THR A 105 -15.23 9.98 -10.74
C THR A 105 -16.41 10.93 -10.79
#